data_AF-A0A2D8LA33-F1
#
_entry.id   AF-A0A2D8LA33-F1
#
_cell.length_a   1.000
_cell.length_b   1.000
_cell.length_c   1.000
_cell.angle_alpha   90.00
_cell.angle_beta   90.00
_cell.angle_gamma   90.00
#
_symmetry.space_group_name_H-M   'P 1'
#
loop_
_entity.id
_entity.type
_entity.pdbx_description
1 polymer ?
#
loop_
_entity_poly.entity_id
_entity_poly.type
_entity_poly.pdbx_seq_one_letter_code
_entity_poly.pdbx_strand_id
1 'polypeptide(L)'
;MRAVFYSDLIAAARALGGSPPGDRLHLCHRMLREADWADRYARRLGKVHPRWGNGTLGAAAGQYPQARAAAVNEADHLACLLVILRALEAKSAASTCHARPTA
;
A
#
# COMPACT_ATOMS: atom_id res chain seq x y z
N MET A 1 4.61 8.33 3.10
CA MET A 1 3.61 7.36 3.62
C MET A 1 4.02 7.02 5.04
N ARG A 2 3.04 6.77 5.92
CA ARG A 2 3.29 6.36 7.30
C ARG A 2 3.81 4.91 7.36
N ALA A 3 4.29 4.49 8.53
CA ALA A 3 4.68 3.10 8.75
C ALA A 3 3.54 2.14 8.39
N VAL A 4 3.88 0.99 7.79
CA VAL A 4 2.93 -0.05 7.39
C VAL A 4 2.79 -1.06 8.52
N PHE A 5 1.56 -1.32 8.95
CA PHE A 5 1.23 -2.33 9.94
C PHE A 5 0.55 -3.54 9.29
N TYR A 6 0.45 -4.65 10.03
CA TYR A 6 -0.22 -5.86 9.54
C TYR A 6 -1.67 -5.62 9.11
N SER A 7 -2.39 -4.72 9.80
CA SER A 7 -3.75 -4.33 9.41
C SER A 7 -3.80 -3.68 8.02
N ASP A 8 -2.77 -2.91 7.64
CA ASP A 8 -2.65 -2.33 6.31
C ASP A 8 -2.40 -3.41 5.25
N LEU A 9 -1.59 -4.42 5.56
CA LEU A 9 -1.33 -5.55 4.65
C LEU A 9 -2.62 -6.33 4.37
N ILE A 10 -3.43 -6.57 5.39
CA ILE A 10 -4.73 -7.26 5.24
C ILE A 10 -5.68 -6.43 4.37
N ALA A 11 -5.78 -5.12 4.63
CA ALA A 11 -6.62 -4.22 3.83
C ALA A 11 -6.15 -4.16 2.37
N ALA A 12 -4.84 -4.02 2.14
CA ALA A 12 -4.26 -4.00 0.80
C ALA A 12 -4.46 -5.35 0.08
N ALA A 13 -4.27 -6.49 0.76
CA ALA A 13 -4.46 -7.80 0.17
C ALA A 13 -5.92 -8.02 -0.27
N ARG A 14 -6.89 -7.53 0.51
CA ARG A 14 -8.31 -7.57 0.14
C ARG A 14 -8.63 -6.67 -1.06
N ALA A 15 -8.02 -5.50 -1.15
CA ALA A 15 -8.14 -4.65 -2.33
C ALA A 15 -7.57 -5.35 -3.59
N LEU A 16 -6.40 -6.00 -3.47
CA LEU A 16 -5.78 -6.73 -4.58
C LEU A 16 -6.58 -7.98 -4.98
N GLY A 17 -7.14 -8.71 -4.03
CA GLY A 17 -7.99 -9.86 -4.28
C GLY A 17 -9.27 -9.50 -5.05
N GLY A 18 -9.70 -8.23 -4.99
CA GLY A 18 -10.83 -7.70 -5.77
C GLY A 18 -10.47 -7.39 -7.23
N SER A 19 -9.19 -7.52 -7.62
CA SER A 19 -8.68 -7.21 -8.96
C SER A 19 -8.14 -8.46 -9.69
N PRO A 20 -8.17 -8.48 -11.03
CA PRO A 20 -7.55 -9.55 -11.81
C PRO A 20 -6.06 -9.71 -11.48
N PRO A 21 -5.50 -10.94 -11.50
CA PRO A 21 -4.10 -11.19 -11.14
C PRO A 21 -3.08 -10.30 -11.87
N GLY A 22 -3.31 -10.01 -13.16
CA GLY A 22 -2.43 -9.15 -13.97
C GLY A 22 -2.38 -7.69 -13.52
N ASP A 23 -3.42 -7.19 -12.86
CA ASP A 23 -3.53 -5.78 -12.45
C ASP A 23 -3.04 -5.53 -11.02
N ARG A 24 -2.84 -6.59 -10.23
CA ARG A 24 -2.52 -6.49 -8.80
C ARG A 24 -1.27 -5.67 -8.53
N LEU A 25 -0.22 -5.86 -9.34
CA LEU A 25 1.01 -5.10 -9.18
C LEU A 25 0.79 -3.60 -9.44
N HIS A 26 0.05 -3.28 -10.50
CA HIS A 26 -0.28 -1.89 -10.84
C HIS A 26 -1.12 -1.23 -9.74
N LEU A 27 -2.15 -1.93 -9.26
CA LEU A 27 -3.00 -1.47 -8.16
C LEU A 27 -2.19 -1.29 -6.87
N CYS A 28 -1.28 -2.21 -6.54
CA CYS A 28 -0.40 -2.10 -5.38
C CYS A 28 0.46 -0.83 -5.44
N HIS A 29 1.13 -0.57 -6.57
CA HIS A 29 1.92 0.65 -6.75
C HIS A 29 1.06 1.91 -6.68
N ARG A 30 -0.19 1.86 -7.16
CA ARG A 30 -1.12 2.98 -7.05
C ARG A 30 -1.47 3.28 -5.59
N MET A 31 -1.87 2.27 -4.81
CA MET A 31 -2.19 2.43 -3.38
C MET A 31 -1.01 3.01 -2.60
N LEU A 32 0.21 2.53 -2.85
CA LEU A 32 1.43 3.04 -2.20
C LEU A 32 1.69 4.52 -2.53
N ARG A 33 1.50 4.93 -3.79
CA ARG A 33 1.64 6.34 -4.21
C ARG A 33 0.57 7.23 -3.60
N GLU A 34 -0.67 6.77 -3.58
CA GLU A 34 -1.80 7.51 -2.98
C GLU A 34 -1.59 7.71 -1.47
N ALA A 35 -1.08 6.69 -0.76
CA ALA A 35 -0.69 6.81 0.63
C ALA A 35 0.48 7.77 0.85
N ASP A 36 1.46 7.82 -0.07
CA ASP A 36 2.53 8.84 -0.03
C ASP A 36 2.01 10.25 -0.22
N TRP A 37 1.14 10.47 -1.21
CA TRP A 37 0.55 11.77 -1.47
C TRP A 37 -0.35 12.24 -0.33
N ALA A 38 -1.16 11.34 0.24
CA ALA A 38 -1.99 11.62 1.39
C ALA A 38 -1.16 12.03 2.62
N ASP A 39 -0.05 11.33 2.91
CA ASP A 39 0.85 11.68 4.00
C ASP A 39 1.52 13.05 3.77
N ARG A 40 1.98 13.33 2.55
CA ARG A 40 2.54 14.65 2.19
C ARG A 40 1.51 15.78 2.32
N TYR A 41 0.27 15.54 1.88
CA TYR A 41 -0.83 16.49 2.02
C TYR A 41 -1.13 16.75 3.50
N ALA A 42 -1.24 15.70 4.32
CA ALA A 42 -1.53 15.81 5.74
C ALA A 42 -0.43 16.55 6.50
N ARG A 43 0.85 16.29 6.19
CA ARG A 43 1.98 17.03 6.77
C ARG A 43 1.99 18.50 6.38
N ARG A 44 1.61 18.83 5.14
CA ARG A 44 1.64 20.20 4.63
C ARG A 44 0.46 21.05 5.11
N LEU A 45 -0.73 20.46 5.21
CA LEU A 45 -1.98 21.19 5.44
C LEU A 45 -2.63 20.88 6.79
N GLY A 46 -2.09 19.93 7.56
CA GLY A 46 -2.65 19.50 8.85
C GLY A 46 -4.00 18.78 8.73
N LYS A 47 -4.40 18.34 7.53
CA LYS A 47 -5.72 17.74 7.24
C LYS A 47 -5.58 16.41 6.51
N VAL A 48 -6.51 15.49 6.77
CA VAL A 48 -6.62 14.22 6.04
C VAL A 48 -6.93 14.50 4.56
N HIS A 49 -6.31 13.76 3.62
CA HIS A 49 -6.60 13.93 2.20
C HIS A 49 -8.00 13.38 1.89
N PRO A 50 -8.89 14.16 1.24
CA PRO A 50 -10.30 13.80 1.09
C PRO A 50 -10.54 12.53 0.29
N ARG A 51 -9.63 12.18 -0.64
CA ARG A 51 -9.74 10.99 -1.49
C ARG A 51 -8.89 9.81 -1.06
N TRP A 52 -7.79 10.05 -0.35
CA TRP A 52 -6.73 9.04 -0.15
C TRP A 52 -6.44 8.78 1.33
N GLY A 53 -7.19 9.42 2.21
CA GLY A 53 -7.11 9.21 3.64
C GLY A 53 -5.92 9.89 4.30
N ASN A 54 -5.46 9.28 5.39
CA ASN A 54 -4.55 9.88 6.38
C ASN A 54 -3.07 9.57 6.14
N GLY A 55 -2.73 8.98 4.98
CA GLY A 55 -1.37 8.62 4.63
C GLY A 55 -0.92 7.21 5.06
N THR A 56 -1.82 6.39 5.62
CA THR A 56 -1.57 4.95 5.79
C THR A 56 -1.93 4.17 4.52
N LEU A 57 -1.29 3.01 4.33
CA LEU A 57 -1.61 2.13 3.20
C LEU A 57 -3.04 1.58 3.31
N GLY A 58 -3.51 1.24 4.52
CA GLY A 58 -4.86 0.75 4.73
C GLY A 58 -5.94 1.78 4.38
N ALA A 59 -5.71 3.06 4.65
CA ALA A 59 -6.65 4.13 4.27
C ALA A 59 -6.73 4.32 2.75
N ALA A 60 -5.62 4.17 2.04
CA ALA A 60 -5.59 4.18 0.57
C ALA A 60 -6.24 2.91 0.00
N ALA A 61 -5.94 1.73 0.56
CA ALA A 61 -6.52 0.46 0.14
C ALA A 61 -8.05 0.44 0.32
N GLY A 62 -8.57 1.04 1.40
CA GLY A 62 -10.00 1.14 1.67
C GLY A 62 -10.80 1.95 0.63
N GLN A 63 -10.14 2.65 -0.29
CA GLN A 63 -10.79 3.37 -1.39
C GLN A 63 -11.14 2.48 -2.59
N TYR A 64 -10.68 1.23 -2.57
CA TYR A 64 -10.88 0.25 -3.64
C TYR A 64 -11.90 -0.81 -3.24
N PRO A 65 -12.56 -1.46 -4.22
CA PRO A 65 -13.40 -2.61 -3.97
C PRO A 65 -12.64 -3.67 -3.17
N GLN A 66 -13.26 -4.15 -2.09
CA GLN A 66 -12.66 -5.12 -1.20
C GLN A 66 -13.17 -6.51 -1.54
N ALA A 67 -12.26 -7.45 -1.78
CA ALA A 67 -12.63 -8.85 -1.77
C ALA A 67 -13.19 -9.26 -0.41
N ARG A 68 -13.96 -10.36 -0.43
CA ARG A 68 -14.34 -11.08 0.78
C ARG A 68 -13.08 -11.41 1.59
N ALA A 69 -13.20 -11.39 2.91
CA ALA A 69 -12.13 -11.87 3.76
C ALA A 69 -11.79 -13.33 3.40
N ALA A 70 -10.50 -13.55 3.10
CA ALA A 70 -9.91 -14.86 2.82
C ALA A 70 -9.00 -15.25 3.98
N ALA A 71 -8.86 -16.55 4.23
CA ALA A 71 -7.86 -17.04 5.16
C ALA A 71 -6.45 -16.78 4.61
N VAL A 72 -5.49 -16.54 5.51
CA VAL A 72 -4.12 -16.14 5.11
C VAL A 72 -3.42 -17.20 4.26
N ASN A 73 -3.74 -18.47 4.47
CA ASN A 73 -3.16 -19.62 3.77
C ASN A 73 -3.84 -19.92 2.42
N GLU A 74 -4.84 -19.15 2.00
CA GLU A 74 -5.41 -19.28 0.67
C GLU A 74 -4.42 -18.76 -0.38
N ALA A 75 -4.24 -19.51 -1.47
CA ALA A 75 -3.24 -19.23 -2.50
C ALA A 75 -3.38 -17.81 -3.09
N ASP A 76 -4.61 -17.34 -3.29
CA ASP A 76 -4.88 -16.01 -3.83
C ASP A 76 -4.48 -14.89 -2.86
N HIS A 77 -4.73 -15.11 -1.56
CA HIS A 77 -4.36 -14.19 -0.51
C HIS A 77 -2.83 -14.13 -0.35
N LEU A 78 -2.15 -15.28 -0.37
CA LEU A 78 -0.69 -15.37 -0.37
C LEU A 78 -0.08 -14.64 -1.57
N ALA A 79 -0.65 -14.82 -2.77
CA ALA A 79 -0.20 -14.10 -3.96
C ALA A 79 -0.33 -12.57 -3.81
N CYS A 80 -1.44 -12.10 -3.25
CA CYS A 80 -1.63 -10.67 -2.95
C CYS A 80 -0.61 -10.15 -1.93
N LEU A 81 -0.36 -10.88 -0.85
CA LEU A 81 0.64 -10.52 0.15
C LEU A 81 2.05 -10.44 -0.46
N LEU A 82 2.43 -11.41 -1.30
CA LEU A 82 3.72 -11.40 -1.98
C LEU A 82 3.90 -10.17 -2.87
N VAL A 83 2.86 -9.77 -3.62
CA VAL A 83 2.89 -8.52 -4.42
C VAL A 83 3.17 -7.31 -3.53
N ILE A 84 2.48 -7.20 -2.40
CA ILE A 84 2.64 -6.07 -1.47
C ILE A 84 4.05 -6.05 -0.87
N LEU A 85 4.53 -7.19 -0.38
CA LEU A 85 5.84 -7.32 0.25
C LEU A 85 6.96 -6.98 -0.74
N ARG A 86 6.88 -7.45 -1.99
CA ARG A 86 7.84 -7.10 -3.05
C ARG A 86 7.85 -5.61 -3.37
N ALA A 87 6.67 -4.99 -3.44
CA ALA A 87 6.57 -3.55 -3.68
C ALA A 87 7.15 -2.72 -2.51
N LEU A 88 6.94 -3.17 -1.26
CA LEU A 88 7.51 -2.53 -0.07
C LEU A 88 9.03 -2.71 0.01
N GLU A 89 9.55 -3.89 -0.33
CA GLU A 89 10.99 -4.18 -0.44
C GLU A 89 11.64 -3.22 -1.45
N ALA A 90 11.09 -3.12 -2.66
CA ALA A 90 11.58 -2.21 -3.70
C ALA A 90 11.55 -0.73 -3.26
N LYS A 91 10.48 -0.31 -2.59
CA LYS A 91 10.34 1.06 -2.06
C LYS A 91 11.36 1.35 -0.96
N SER A 92 11.62 0.38 -0.10
CA SER A 92 12.62 0.50 0.98
C SER A 92 14.02 0.63 0.40
N ALA A 93 14.36 -0.17 -0.62
CA ALA A 93 15.63 -0.08 -1.34
C ALA A 93 15.83 1.27 -2.06
N ALA A 94 14.77 1.84 -2.65
CA ALA A 94 14.83 3.17 -3.25
C ALA A 94 15.06 4.27 -2.19
N SER A 95 14.49 4.09 -1.00
CA SER A 95 14.63 5.05 0.11
C SER A 95 16.04 5.01 0.71
N THR A 96 16.66 3.83 0.81
CA THR A 96 18.05 3.69 1.26
C THR A 96 19.07 4.20 0.23
N CYS A 97 18.78 4.07 -1.07
CA CYS A 97 19.59 4.68 -2.12
C CYS A 97 19.59 6.23 -2.02
N HIS A 98 18.44 6.83 -1.70
CA HIS A 98 18.32 8.27 -1.53
C HIS A 98 18.93 8.79 -0.21
N ALA A 99 19.05 7.92 0.80
CA ALA A 99 19.58 8.24 2.13
C ALA A 99 21.11 8.12 2.24
N ARG A 100 21.83 7.92 1.13
CA ARG A 100 23.30 7.89 1.13
C ARG A 100 23.87 9.19 0.50
N PRO A 101 24.01 10.29 1.25
CA PRO A 101 25.02 11.29 0.93
C PRO A 101 26.41 10.73 1.25
N THR A 102 27.30 10.92 0.30
CA THR A 102 28.75 10.67 0.33
C THR A 102 29.42 11.23 1.59
N ALA A 103 30.35 10.46 2.16
CA ALA A 103 31.47 11.01 2.90
C ALA A 103 32.47 11.65 1.93
#